data_AF-X1R6V3-F1
#
_entry.id   AF-X1R6V3-F1
#
_cell.length_a   1.000
_cell.length_b   1.000
_cell.length_c   1.000
_cell.angle_alpha   90.00
_cell.angle_beta   90.00
_cell.angle_gamma   90.00
#
_symmetry.space_group_name_H-M   'P 1'
#
loop_
_entity.id
_entity.type
_entity.pdbx_description
1 polymer ?
#
loop_
_entity_poly.entity_id
_entity_poly.type
_entity_poly.pdbx_seq_one_letter_code
_entity_poly.pdbx_strand_id
1 'polypeptide(L)'
;MRVLTKFKKPKATRMLGGALGLLLVLTLVLMPAVPVLAVPQMPHQFYGTVTIGEHLDLEGTIVSAQIGGKEYASTTVDAEGRYGYSPDYGGTGIFKVPA
;
A
#
# COMPACT_ATOMS: atom_id res chain seq x y z
N MET A 1 -68.19 42.75 18.08
CA MET A 1 -67.75 42.34 16.71
C MET A 1 -66.24 42.11 16.77
N ARG A 2 -65.75 40.87 16.61
CA ARG A 2 -64.31 40.55 16.65
C ARG A 2 -64.00 39.64 15.47
N VAL A 3 -63.28 40.15 14.48
CA VAL A 3 -62.84 39.39 13.30
C VAL A 3 -61.48 38.79 13.63
N LEU A 4 -61.42 37.46 13.73
CA LEU A 4 -60.17 36.72 13.90
C LEU A 4 -59.60 36.41 12.51
N THR A 5 -58.53 37.11 12.13
CA THR A 5 -57.76 36.84 10.91
C THR A 5 -56.85 35.63 11.10
N LYS A 6 -57.12 34.55 10.35
CA LYS A 6 -56.28 33.35 10.33
C LYS A 6 -55.01 33.61 9.51
N PHE A 7 -53.85 33.63 10.16
CA PHE A 7 -52.55 33.69 9.49
C PHE A 7 -52.26 32.37 8.76
N LYS A 8 -52.19 32.44 7.42
CA LYS A 8 -51.83 31.33 6.56
C LYS A 8 -50.30 31.19 6.58
N LYS A 9 -49.78 30.11 7.19
CA LYS A 9 -48.32 29.87 7.26
C LYS A 9 -47.71 29.80 5.85
N PRO A 10 -46.59 30.48 5.58
CA PRO A 10 -46.02 30.56 4.23
C PRO A 10 -45.47 29.21 3.78
N LYS A 11 -45.82 28.80 2.55
CA LYS A 11 -45.34 27.56 1.91
C LYS A 11 -43.80 27.48 1.75
N ALA A 12 -43.12 28.61 1.88
CA ALA A 12 -41.68 28.77 1.65
C ALA A 12 -40.80 27.86 2.53
N THR A 13 -41.22 27.57 3.77
CA THR A 13 -40.42 26.75 4.71
C THR A 13 -40.29 25.29 4.26
N ARG A 14 -41.27 24.78 3.50
CA ARG A 14 -41.22 23.42 2.94
C ARG A 14 -40.33 23.33 1.70
N MET A 15 -40.21 24.41 0.93
CA MET A 15 -39.37 24.45 -0.28
C MET A 15 -37.88 24.53 0.06
N LEU A 16 -37.51 25.25 1.13
CA LEU A 16 -36.11 25.32 1.58
C LEU A 16 -35.55 23.96 1.99
N GLY A 17 -36.31 23.17 2.76
CA GLY A 17 -35.87 21.84 3.20
C GLY A 17 -35.63 20.88 2.03
N GLY A 18 -36.51 20.92 1.02
CA GLY A 18 -36.35 20.11 -0.20
C GLY A 18 -35.15 20.54 -1.04
N ALA A 19 -34.92 21.85 -1.19
CA ALA A 19 -33.77 22.38 -1.93
C ALA A 19 -32.44 22.03 -1.25
N LEU A 20 -32.37 22.12 0.08
CA LEU A 20 -31.18 21.73 0.85
C LEU A 20 -30.91 20.22 0.78
N GLY A 21 -31.95 19.39 0.87
CA GLY A 21 -31.82 17.94 0.71
C GLY A 21 -31.35 17.55 -0.69
N LEU A 22 -31.91 18.18 -1.72
CA LEU A 22 -31.49 17.97 -3.11
C LEU A 22 -30.03 18.40 -3.32
N LEU A 23 -29.64 19.56 -2.79
CA LEU A 23 -28.27 20.06 -2.88
C LEU A 23 -27.28 19.11 -2.21
N LEU A 24 -27.62 18.57 -1.03
CA LEU A 24 -26.80 17.58 -0.34
C LEU A 24 -26.60 16.31 -1.19
N VAL A 25 -27.69 15.75 -1.71
CA VAL A 25 -27.63 14.55 -2.57
C VAL A 25 -26.81 14.83 -3.83
N LEU A 26 -27.01 15.99 -4.45
CA LEU A 26 -26.26 16.39 -5.64
C LEU A 26 -24.76 16.51 -5.34
N THR A 27 -24.38 17.12 -4.20
CA THR A 27 -22.97 17.20 -3.79
C THR A 27 -22.36 15.82 -3.53
N LEU A 28 -23.11 14.90 -2.92
CA LEU A 28 -22.61 13.57 -2.59
C LEU A 28 -22.42 12.70 -3.85
N VAL A 29 -23.28 12.88 -4.86
CA VAL A 29 -23.21 12.13 -6.14
C VAL A 29 -22.15 12.72 -7.07
N LEU A 30 -21.98 14.05 -7.09
CA LEU A 30 -21.05 14.74 -7.98
C LEU A 30 -19.60 14.78 -7.47
N MET A 31 -19.36 14.41 -6.21
CA MET A 31 -18.01 14.27 -5.66
C MET A 31 -17.60 12.79 -5.69
N PRO A 32 -17.07 12.27 -6.82
CA PRO A 32 -16.49 10.93 -6.81
C PRO A 32 -15.38 10.88 -5.76
N ALA A 33 -15.29 9.75 -5.07
CA ALA A 33 -14.21 9.51 -4.11
C ALA A 33 -12.87 9.75 -4.79
N VAL A 34 -12.02 10.57 -4.15
CA VAL A 34 -10.65 10.81 -4.63
C VAL A 34 -9.94 9.45 -4.69
N PRO A 35 -9.37 9.04 -5.84
CA PRO A 35 -8.63 7.79 -5.92
C PRO A 35 -7.47 7.85 -4.93
N VAL A 36 -7.45 6.92 -3.98
CA VAL A 36 -6.30 6.73 -3.09
C VAL A 36 -5.23 6.02 -3.90
N LEU A 37 -4.12 6.71 -4.17
CA LEU A 37 -2.96 6.10 -4.79
C LEU A 37 -2.34 5.12 -3.79
N ALA A 38 -2.22 3.85 -4.19
CA ALA A 38 -1.47 2.88 -3.42
C ALA A 38 0.00 3.32 -3.36
N VAL A 39 0.52 3.58 -2.16
CA VAL A 39 1.94 3.86 -1.96
C VAL A 39 2.69 2.55 -2.22
N PRO A 40 3.64 2.50 -3.19
CA PRO A 40 4.44 1.31 -3.40
C PRO A 40 5.16 0.93 -2.10
N GLN A 41 5.05 -0.33 -1.69
CA GLN A 41 5.75 -0.81 -0.52
C GLN A 41 7.26 -0.84 -0.80
N MET A 42 8.07 -0.46 0.20
CA MET A 42 9.53 -0.48 0.06
C MET A 42 10.00 -1.93 -0.11
N PRO A 43 10.97 -2.22 -1.01
CA PRO A 43 11.54 -3.55 -1.15
C PRO A 43 12.10 -4.07 0.17
N HIS A 44 11.91 -5.36 0.42
CA HIS A 44 12.50 -6.05 1.57
C HIS A 44 13.94 -6.46 1.26
N GLN A 45 14.83 -6.30 2.23
CA GLN A 45 16.20 -6.80 2.15
C GLN A 45 16.33 -8.08 2.97
N PHE A 46 16.94 -9.11 2.38
CA PHE A 46 17.26 -10.36 3.05
C PHE A 46 18.76 -10.58 3.02
N TYR A 47 19.31 -11.11 4.11
CA TYR A 47 20.72 -11.45 4.22
C TYR A 47 20.90 -12.54 5.26
N GLY A 48 22.01 -13.28 5.17
CA GLY A 48 22.30 -14.34 6.12
C GLY A 48 23.43 -15.24 5.65
N THR A 49 23.57 -16.37 6.34
CA THR A 49 24.56 -17.39 6.04
C THR A 49 23.88 -18.66 5.54
N VAL A 50 24.46 -19.27 4.51
CA VAL A 50 24.06 -20.56 3.96
C VAL A 50 25.00 -21.62 4.55
N THR A 51 24.46 -22.78 4.87
CA THR A 51 25.23 -23.97 5.27
C THR A 51 24.69 -25.18 4.52
N ILE A 52 25.57 -26.00 3.93
CA ILE A 52 25.21 -27.27 3.28
C ILE A 52 26.07 -28.38 3.89
N GLY A 53 25.47 -29.16 4.78
CA GLY A 53 26.23 -30.15 5.57
C GLY A 53 27.30 -29.48 6.43
N GLU A 54 28.50 -30.07 6.48
CA GLU A 54 29.68 -29.50 7.17
C GLU A 54 30.65 -28.76 6.23
N HIS A 55 30.28 -28.51 4.97
CA HIS A 55 31.18 -27.87 4.02
C HIS A 55 31.14 -26.34 4.13
N LEU A 56 32.34 -25.75 4.23
CA LEU A 56 32.59 -24.30 4.23
C LEU A 56 32.77 -23.73 2.82
N ASP A 57 32.98 -24.58 1.80
CA ASP A 57 33.21 -24.14 0.42
C ASP A 57 31.87 -23.96 -0.32
N LEU A 58 31.16 -22.90 0.08
CA LEU A 58 29.84 -22.54 -0.44
C LEU A 58 29.91 -21.37 -1.42
N GLU A 59 31.11 -20.84 -1.65
CA GLU A 59 31.32 -19.70 -2.54
C GLU A 59 30.73 -19.97 -3.92
N GLY A 60 30.01 -19.00 -4.45
CA GLY A 60 29.35 -19.11 -5.76
C GLY A 60 28.03 -19.88 -5.75
N THR A 61 27.59 -20.44 -4.61
CA THR A 61 26.24 -21.02 -4.49
C THR A 61 25.19 -19.96 -4.78
N ILE A 62 24.22 -20.28 -5.63
CA ILE A 62 23.14 -19.35 -6.02
C ILE A 62 22.02 -19.39 -4.98
N VAL A 63 21.65 -18.20 -4.48
CA VAL A 63 20.48 -17.98 -3.62
C VAL A 63 19.45 -17.20 -4.41
N SER A 64 18.30 -17.82 -4.69
CA SER A 64 17.19 -17.18 -5.41
C SER A 64 15.97 -16.97 -4.51
N ALA A 65 15.36 -15.79 -4.64
CA ALA A 65 14.09 -15.45 -3.99
C ALA A 65 12.97 -15.51 -5.02
N GLN A 66 11.94 -16.30 -4.69
CA GLN A 66 10.81 -16.54 -5.57
C GLN A 66 9.49 -16.23 -4.85
N ILE A 67 8.56 -15.61 -5.58
CA ILE A 67 7.18 -15.36 -5.11
C ILE A 67 6.25 -16.03 -6.11
N GLY A 68 5.44 -16.98 -5.65
CA GLY A 68 4.53 -17.74 -6.53
C GLY A 68 5.23 -18.53 -7.64
N GLY A 69 6.47 -19.00 -7.40
CA GLY A 69 7.27 -19.77 -8.38
C GLY A 69 7.94 -18.93 -9.48
N LYS A 70 7.85 -17.60 -9.42
CA LYS A 70 8.61 -16.69 -10.27
C LYS A 70 9.81 -16.14 -9.49
N GLU A 71 10.99 -16.17 -10.09
CA GLU A 71 12.19 -15.53 -9.53
C GLU A 71 12.10 -14.00 -9.61
N TYR A 72 12.42 -13.34 -8.51
CA TYR A 72 12.43 -11.88 -8.39
C TYR A 72 13.80 -11.31 -8.03
N ALA A 73 14.66 -12.10 -7.39
CA ALA A 73 16.03 -11.73 -7.10
C ALA A 73 16.91 -12.99 -7.04
N SER A 74 18.16 -12.83 -7.41
CA SER A 74 19.19 -13.86 -7.31
C SER A 74 20.51 -13.24 -6.87
N THR A 75 21.27 -13.95 -6.06
CA THR A 75 22.61 -13.56 -5.59
C THR A 75 23.48 -14.80 -5.41
N THR A 76 24.77 -14.61 -5.18
CA THR A 76 25.71 -15.68 -4.85
C THR A 76 26.10 -15.63 -3.38
N VAL A 77 26.69 -16.71 -2.93
CA VAL A 77 27.31 -16.83 -1.59
C VAL A 77 28.81 -16.49 -1.68
N ASP A 78 29.35 -15.81 -0.68
CA ASP A 78 30.80 -15.54 -0.56
C ASP A 78 31.58 -16.71 0.08
N ALA A 79 32.91 -16.57 0.20
CA ALA A 79 33.78 -17.56 0.81
C ALA A 79 33.47 -17.86 2.29
N GLU A 80 32.80 -16.96 3.00
CA GLU A 80 32.36 -17.14 4.38
C GLU A 80 30.91 -17.66 4.48
N GLY A 81 30.31 -18.05 3.37
CA GLY A 81 28.96 -18.61 3.34
C GLY A 81 27.86 -17.55 3.43
N ARG A 82 28.14 -16.25 3.22
CA ARG A 82 27.15 -15.17 3.40
C ARG A 82 26.53 -14.71 2.08
N TYR A 83 25.30 -14.21 2.17
CA TYR A 83 24.57 -13.58 1.07
C TYR A 83 23.85 -12.32 1.56
N GLY A 84 23.63 -11.35 0.67
CA GLY A 84 22.79 -10.18 0.96
C GLY A 84 23.44 -9.07 1.82
N TYR A 85 24.68 -9.27 2.26
CA TYR A 85 25.46 -8.27 3.00
C TYR A 85 26.08 -7.22 2.05
N SER A 86 26.35 -6.01 2.56
CA SER A 86 27.11 -5.01 1.79
C SER A 86 28.49 -5.57 1.44
N PRO A 87 29.05 -5.24 0.27
CA PRO A 87 30.44 -5.57 -0.06
C PRO A 87 31.44 -5.10 1.01
N ASP A 88 31.14 -3.99 1.70
CA ASP A 88 31.97 -3.46 2.79
C ASP A 88 32.10 -4.40 4.00
N TYR A 89 31.17 -5.36 4.15
CA TYR A 89 31.14 -6.34 5.23
C TYR A 89 31.43 -7.77 4.73
N GLY A 90 32.07 -7.89 3.55
CA GLY A 90 32.43 -9.16 2.93
C GLY A 90 31.31 -9.84 2.15
N GLY A 91 30.15 -9.19 1.99
CA GLY A 91 29.00 -9.77 1.28
C GLY A 91 29.07 -9.70 -0.23
N THR A 92 28.20 -10.48 -0.88
CA THR A 92 28.03 -10.51 -2.34
C THR A 92 27.15 -9.39 -2.91
N GLY A 93 26.65 -8.49 -2.05
CA GLY A 93 25.83 -7.35 -2.45
C GLY A 93 24.44 -7.35 -1.80
N ILE A 94 23.72 -6.25 -2.01
CA ILE A 94 22.38 -6.07 -1.42
C ILE A 94 21.37 -6.98 -2.13
N PHE A 95 20.78 -7.92 -1.39
CA PHE A 95 19.75 -8.82 -1.88
C PHE A 95 18.35 -8.29 -1.51
N LYS A 96 17.69 -7.65 -2.49
CA LYS A 96 16.38 -7.01 -2.35
C LYS A 96 15.31 -7.77 -3.11
N VAL A 97 14.18 -7.99 -2.47
CA VAL A 97 12.99 -8.62 -3.04
C VAL A 97 11.85 -7.60 -3.01
N PRO A 98 11.05 -7.47 -4.09
CA PRO A 98 9.87 -6.63 -4.06
C PRO A 98 8.90 -7.09 -2.97
N ALA A 99 8.22 -6.12 -2.38
CA ALA A 99 7.11 -6.37 -1.46
C ALA A 99 5.88 -6.91 -2.21
#